data_AF-Q0V111-F1
#
_entry.id   AF-Q0V111-F1
#
_cell.length_a   1.000
_cell.length_b   1.000
_cell.length_c   1.000
_cell.angle_alpha   90.00
_cell.angle_beta   90.00
_cell.angle_gamma   90.00
#
_symmetry.space_group_name_H-M   'P 1'
#
loop_
_entity.id
_entity.type
_entity.pdbx_description
1 polymer ?
#
loop_
_entity_poly.entity_id
_entity_poly.type
_entity_poly.pdbx_seq_one_letter_code
_entity_poly.pdbx_strand_id
1 'polypeptide(L)'
;MSQPLQKFKSGDGTQAVSLSYDPTGWIENHQMEDMDNSKPDAQMKLQRNPRKLPAVSRRVKDGIANEQVSFIIITRDNAQPDPYCQVSSTHGPLSWPAVADAYNRKFRIGQNPIGSAAMEKRARQHREAWMMARPDYPQNIVYAKKTTVAKSERHREVKPERVPHVTNPFPKEVRSTNEARSKALDPIREQDMYAFSKNKVSAAEPSRDEHTTIEVCDFYETIVDVLHVRTRDIVKTSVLAAEERKSATGIGVTLQSPSVKAVERYVSCISPKQLITLPVFDLKRGRQRDTTIGPRIVWDFTAFADLYNVASVMQDSHVRNLVLNQWASMQKWDIQLEIDAQALNSLFDSTEPDDPARAFWATAIYFAGAAHEILEKNEYHLSLLGMLKELSAL
;
A
#
# COMPACT_ATOMS: atom_id res chain seq x y z
N MET A 1 30.02 -28.44 -8.70
CA MET A 1 29.93 -28.82 -7.27
C MET A 1 28.52 -28.47 -6.83
N SER A 2 27.66 -29.48 -6.79
CA SER A 2 26.21 -29.34 -6.65
C SER A 2 25.82 -29.32 -5.17
N GLN A 3 25.05 -28.32 -4.75
CA GLN A 3 24.36 -28.33 -3.46
C GLN A 3 22.90 -28.79 -3.65
N PRO A 4 22.32 -29.56 -2.70
CA PRO A 4 20.99 -30.13 -2.85
C PRO A 4 19.89 -29.14 -2.44
N LEU A 5 18.83 -29.10 -3.27
CA LEU A 5 17.57 -28.42 -3.01
C LEU A 5 16.84 -29.04 -1.80
N GLN A 6 16.43 -28.18 -0.86
CA GLN A 6 15.58 -28.54 0.26
C GLN A 6 14.13 -28.75 -0.20
N LYS A 7 13.51 -29.81 0.35
CA LYS A 7 12.17 -30.30 0.07
C LYS A 7 11.08 -29.30 0.49
N PHE A 8 10.18 -28.97 -0.44
CA PHE A 8 8.86 -28.44 -0.13
C PHE A 8 7.92 -29.58 0.32
N LYS A 9 7.15 -29.34 1.39
CA LYS A 9 6.07 -30.23 1.83
C LYS A 9 4.79 -29.81 1.12
N SER A 10 4.29 -30.66 0.22
CA SER A 10 2.90 -30.62 -0.23
C SER A 10 2.01 -31.16 0.89
N GLY A 11 1.00 -30.38 1.27
CA GLY A 11 -0.07 -30.83 2.15
C GLY A 11 -1.25 -31.28 1.32
N ASP A 12 -1.34 -32.57 1.04
CA ASP A 12 -2.56 -33.20 0.51
C ASP A 12 -3.52 -33.52 1.67
N GLY A 13 -4.81 -33.23 1.48
CA GLY A 13 -5.87 -33.85 2.29
C GLY A 13 -7.12 -33.00 2.53
N THR A 14 -7.87 -32.66 1.48
CA THR A 14 -9.27 -32.25 1.63
C THR A 14 -10.17 -33.48 1.55
N GLN A 15 -10.50 -34.06 2.71
CA GLN A 15 -11.58 -35.03 2.80
C GLN A 15 -12.93 -34.30 2.81
N ALA A 16 -13.78 -34.64 1.85
CA ALA A 16 -15.16 -34.21 1.79
C ALA A 16 -15.96 -34.85 2.95
N VAL A 17 -16.47 -34.02 3.86
CA VAL A 17 -17.44 -34.44 4.87
C VAL A 17 -18.81 -33.94 4.43
N SER A 18 -19.62 -34.88 3.95
CA SER A 18 -21.05 -34.72 3.68
C SER A 18 -21.80 -34.59 5.02
N LEU A 19 -22.33 -33.41 5.32
CA LEU A 19 -23.29 -33.20 6.42
C LEU A 19 -24.70 -33.09 5.83
N SER A 20 -25.47 -34.16 5.98
CA SER A 20 -26.91 -34.22 5.72
C SER A 20 -27.67 -33.40 6.77
N TYR A 21 -28.47 -32.45 6.30
CA TYR A 21 -29.39 -31.63 7.10
C TYR A 21 -30.75 -32.33 7.20
N ASP A 22 -31.21 -32.56 8.42
CA ASP A 22 -32.50 -33.18 8.74
C ASP A 22 -33.40 -32.14 9.45
N PRO A 23 -34.49 -31.65 8.82
CA PRO A 23 -35.33 -30.60 9.39
C PRO A 23 -36.66 -31.15 9.89
N THR A 24 -36.67 -31.76 11.07
CA THR A 24 -37.93 -31.97 11.80
C THR A 24 -37.66 -32.07 13.29
N GLY A 25 -38.08 -31.06 14.06
CA GLY A 25 -37.87 -31.09 15.50
C GLY A 25 -38.60 -30.02 16.30
N TRP A 26 -39.89 -30.26 16.53
CA TRP A 26 -40.63 -29.92 17.75
C TRP A 26 -40.94 -28.46 18.07
N ILE A 27 -42.18 -28.11 17.71
CA ILE A 27 -43.07 -27.19 18.42
C ILE A 27 -43.32 -27.76 19.82
N GLU A 28 -43.06 -26.97 20.86
CA GLU A 28 -43.77 -27.15 22.13
C GLU A 28 -44.09 -25.78 22.76
N ASN A 29 -45.39 -25.56 22.90
CA ASN A 29 -46.01 -24.45 23.61
C ASN A 29 -45.77 -24.60 25.11
N HIS A 30 -45.32 -23.54 25.79
CA HIS A 30 -45.65 -23.33 27.21
C HIS A 30 -46.24 -21.93 27.39
N GLN A 31 -47.50 -21.94 27.81
CA GLN A 31 -48.33 -20.82 28.26
C GLN A 31 -48.20 -20.66 29.78
N MET A 32 -48.47 -19.42 30.23
CA MET A 32 -48.87 -19.01 31.60
C MET A 32 -47.81 -19.17 32.68
N GLU A 33 -47.65 -18.31 33.67
CA GLU A 33 -48.30 -17.07 34.11
C GLU A 33 -47.33 -16.49 35.18
N ASP A 34 -47.30 -15.17 35.32
CA ASP A 34 -47.41 -14.46 36.60
C ASP A 34 -46.66 -13.12 36.61
N MET A 35 -47.49 -12.12 36.85
CA MET A 35 -47.19 -10.72 37.05
C MET A 35 -46.61 -10.47 38.45
N ASP A 36 -45.76 -9.44 38.48
CA ASP A 36 -45.58 -8.46 39.55
C ASP A 36 -44.58 -8.75 40.70
N ASN A 37 -43.42 -8.08 40.65
CA ASN A 37 -43.01 -7.17 41.73
C ASN A 37 -41.74 -6.36 41.44
N SER A 38 -41.91 -5.03 41.35
CA SER A 38 -41.14 -3.99 42.06
C SER A 38 -39.65 -4.20 42.36
N LYS A 39 -38.76 -3.47 41.64
CA LYS A 39 -37.77 -2.50 42.18
C LYS A 39 -36.82 -1.97 41.08
N PRO A 40 -36.50 -0.65 41.06
CA PRO A 40 -35.49 -0.09 40.18
C PRO A 40 -34.09 -0.09 40.84
N ASP A 41 -33.07 0.15 40.03
CA ASP A 41 -31.67 0.44 40.37
C ASP A 41 -30.75 -0.72 40.79
N ALA A 42 -30.20 -1.38 39.76
CA ALA A 42 -28.83 -1.86 39.81
C ALA A 42 -28.13 -1.54 38.48
N GLN A 43 -27.14 -0.65 38.55
CA GLN A 43 -26.22 -0.34 37.46
C GLN A 43 -25.64 -1.63 36.87
N MET A 44 -26.14 -2.04 35.70
CA MET A 44 -25.50 -3.03 34.85
C MET A 44 -24.18 -2.43 34.34
N LYS A 45 -23.10 -2.62 35.11
CA LYS A 45 -21.74 -2.55 34.57
C LYS A 45 -21.62 -3.65 33.53
N LEU A 46 -21.87 -3.29 32.27
CA LEU A 46 -21.51 -4.09 31.10
C LEU A 46 -19.99 -4.31 31.14
N GLN A 47 -19.57 -5.38 31.83
CA GLN A 47 -18.26 -5.97 31.70
C GLN A 47 -18.14 -6.47 30.27
N ARG A 48 -17.67 -5.59 29.38
CA ARG A 48 -17.25 -5.97 28.04
C ARG A 48 -16.06 -6.90 28.20
N ASN A 49 -16.31 -8.20 28.15
CA ASN A 49 -15.28 -9.21 27.98
C ASN A 49 -14.43 -8.80 26.76
N PRO A 50 -13.14 -8.45 26.93
CA PRO A 50 -12.30 -8.07 25.80
C PRO A 50 -12.20 -9.28 24.87
N ARG A 51 -12.80 -9.17 23.67
CA ARG A 51 -12.65 -10.20 22.63
C ARG A 51 -11.17 -10.41 22.40
N LYS A 52 -10.68 -11.63 22.69
CA LYS A 52 -9.31 -12.05 22.41
C LYS A 52 -9.13 -11.95 20.89
N LEU A 53 -8.39 -10.93 20.46
CA LEU A 53 -7.99 -10.79 19.06
C LEU A 53 -7.25 -12.07 18.62
N PRO A 54 -7.43 -12.52 17.38
CA PRO A 54 -6.72 -13.69 16.86
C PRO A 54 -5.22 -13.47 17.06
N ALA A 55 -4.56 -14.48 17.62
CA ALA A 55 -3.14 -14.45 17.93
C ALA A 55 -2.33 -14.48 16.62
N VAL A 56 -2.27 -13.34 15.91
CA VAL A 56 -1.18 -13.06 14.98
C VAL A 56 0.09 -13.41 15.74
N SER A 57 0.79 -14.44 15.25
CA SER A 57 1.75 -15.18 16.06
C SER A 57 2.75 -14.20 16.66
N ARG A 58 2.95 -14.25 17.98
CA ARG A 58 3.87 -13.33 18.69
C ARG A 58 5.23 -13.25 17.98
N ARG A 59 5.69 -14.39 17.43
CA ARG A 59 6.91 -14.53 16.63
C ARG A 59 7.00 -13.58 15.43
N VAL A 60 5.91 -13.39 14.67
CA VAL A 60 5.92 -12.48 13.52
C VAL A 60 6.04 -11.02 13.97
N LYS A 61 5.35 -10.66 15.05
CA LYS A 61 5.44 -9.30 15.63
C LYS A 61 6.85 -9.01 16.18
N ASP A 62 7.44 -9.99 16.85
CA ASP A 62 8.78 -9.88 17.43
C ASP A 62 9.85 -9.79 16.32
N GLY A 63 9.67 -10.51 15.21
CA GLY A 63 10.54 -10.42 14.02
C GLY A 63 10.57 -9.02 13.42
N ILE A 64 9.40 -8.42 13.16
CA ILE A 64 9.29 -7.06 12.62
C ILE A 64 9.87 -6.03 13.59
N ALA A 65 9.63 -6.19 14.90
CA ALA A 65 10.20 -5.30 15.91
C ALA A 65 11.74 -5.36 15.92
N ASN A 66 12.31 -6.56 15.85
CA ASN A 66 13.76 -6.76 15.79
C ASN A 66 14.39 -6.17 14.52
N GLU A 67 13.75 -6.32 13.36
CA GLU A 67 14.23 -5.72 12.11
C GLU A 67 14.26 -4.19 12.20
N GLN A 68 13.21 -3.58 12.76
CA GLN A 68 13.15 -2.13 12.95
C GLN A 68 14.24 -1.61 13.89
N VAL A 69 14.48 -2.30 15.01
CA VAL A 69 15.57 -1.97 15.94
C VAL A 69 16.93 -2.10 15.25
N SER A 70 17.14 -3.20 14.51
CA SER A 70 18.36 -3.45 13.73
C SER A 70 18.64 -2.33 12.76
N PHE A 71 17.64 -1.93 11.99
CA PHE A 71 17.78 -0.83 11.03
C PHE A 71 18.13 0.48 11.71
N ILE A 72 17.48 0.82 12.84
CA ILE A 72 17.75 2.06 13.57
C ILE A 72 19.21 2.09 14.08
N ILE A 73 19.70 0.99 14.66
CA ILE A 73 21.06 0.89 15.20
C ILE A 73 22.09 1.01 14.08
N ILE A 74 21.97 0.17 13.04
CA ILE A 74 22.90 0.16 11.91
C ILE A 74 22.92 1.52 11.19
N THR A 75 21.75 2.12 10.95
CA THR A 75 21.65 3.43 10.29
C THR A 75 22.24 4.53 11.17
N ARG A 76 22.00 4.50 12.49
CA ARG A 76 22.57 5.48 13.42
C ARG A 76 24.09 5.40 13.43
N ASP A 77 24.64 4.20 13.49
CA ASP A 77 26.08 3.97 13.55
C ASP A 77 26.78 4.32 12.23
N ASN A 78 26.12 4.20 11.07
CA ASN A 78 26.61 4.72 9.79
C ASN A 78 28.03 4.22 9.44
N ALA A 79 28.31 2.95 9.75
CA ALA A 79 29.54 2.28 9.37
C ALA A 79 29.52 1.99 7.86
N GLN A 80 30.52 2.49 7.14
CA GLN A 80 30.68 2.31 5.70
C GLN A 80 32.11 1.88 5.39
N PRO A 81 32.33 0.95 4.44
CA PRO A 81 31.35 0.45 3.46
C PRO A 81 30.43 -0.68 3.98
N ASP A 82 30.82 -1.32 5.08
CA ASP A 82 30.11 -2.47 5.66
C ASP A 82 29.58 -2.09 7.06
N PRO A 83 28.30 -2.34 7.39
CA PRO A 83 27.77 -2.08 8.73
C PRO A 83 28.47 -2.87 9.85
N TYR A 84 29.17 -3.97 9.54
CA TYR A 84 29.89 -4.78 10.53
C TYR A 84 31.38 -4.43 10.64
N CYS A 85 31.86 -3.42 9.91
CA CYS A 85 33.27 -3.05 9.99
C CYS A 85 33.58 -2.20 11.24
N GLN A 86 34.74 -2.44 11.84
CA GLN A 86 35.21 -1.66 12.99
C GLN A 86 35.73 -0.27 12.58
N VAL A 87 36.12 -0.07 11.32
CA VAL A 87 36.67 1.20 10.82
C VAL A 87 35.76 1.74 9.74
N SER A 88 35.10 2.86 10.03
CA SER A 88 34.20 3.52 9.10
C SER A 88 34.91 4.64 8.34
N SER A 89 34.64 4.71 7.04
CA SER A 89 35.00 5.84 6.18
C SER A 89 34.18 7.11 6.48
N THR A 90 33.11 7.02 7.27
CA THR A 90 32.28 8.16 7.65
C THR A 90 32.87 8.94 8.81
N HIS A 91 32.43 10.19 8.97
CA HIS A 91 32.95 11.11 9.99
C HIS A 91 32.24 11.01 11.35
N GLY A 92 31.34 10.04 11.50
CA GLY A 92 30.56 9.87 12.72
C GLY A 92 29.17 9.27 12.47
N PRO A 93 28.45 8.99 13.56
CA PRO A 93 27.12 8.41 13.50
C PRO A 93 26.09 9.44 12.99
N LEU A 94 25.07 9.00 12.25
CA LEU A 94 24.03 9.87 11.66
C LEU A 94 23.13 10.54 12.70
N SER A 95 22.78 11.81 12.50
CA SER A 95 21.89 12.51 13.43
C SER A 95 20.52 11.81 13.55
N TRP A 96 19.88 11.86 14.72
CA TRP A 96 18.56 11.24 14.92
C TRP A 96 17.47 11.73 13.93
N PRO A 97 17.45 13.01 13.49
CA PRO A 97 16.60 13.43 12.38
C PRO A 97 16.86 12.65 11.08
N ALA A 98 18.13 12.47 10.70
CA ALA A 98 18.47 11.70 9.50
C ALA A 98 18.08 10.21 9.63
N VAL A 99 18.24 9.63 10.82
CA VAL A 99 17.79 8.25 11.11
C VAL A 99 16.28 8.14 10.99
N ALA A 100 15.52 9.11 11.52
CA ALA A 100 14.07 9.14 11.40
C ALA A 100 13.60 9.26 9.94
N ASP A 101 14.26 10.10 9.15
CA ASP A 101 13.97 10.23 7.72
C ASP A 101 14.21 8.93 6.96
N ALA A 102 15.34 8.26 7.22
CA ALA A 102 15.66 6.96 6.62
C ALA A 102 14.65 5.88 7.06
N TYR A 103 14.29 5.85 8.34
CA TYR A 103 13.31 4.92 8.90
C TYR A 103 11.92 5.12 8.26
N ASN A 104 11.47 6.37 8.14
CA ASN A 104 10.16 6.67 7.59
C ASN A 104 10.07 6.31 6.10
N ARG A 105 11.15 6.52 5.35
CA ARG A 105 11.24 6.07 3.95
C ARG A 105 11.17 4.54 3.81
N LYS A 106 11.79 3.79 4.73
CA LYS A 106 11.79 2.32 4.67
C LYS A 106 10.49 1.70 5.18
N PHE A 107 10.01 2.12 6.35
CA PHE A 107 8.95 1.42 7.08
C PHE A 107 7.60 2.16 7.17
N ARG A 108 7.52 3.43 6.76
CA ARG A 108 6.32 4.28 6.96
C ARG A 108 5.84 4.96 5.67
N ILE A 109 6.03 4.34 4.51
CA ILE A 109 5.45 4.82 3.25
C ILE A 109 3.93 4.87 3.40
N GLY A 110 3.33 6.06 3.19
CA GLY A 110 1.89 6.29 3.33
C GLY A 110 1.36 6.36 4.77
N GLN A 111 2.23 6.43 5.78
CA GLN A 111 1.83 6.51 7.20
C GLN A 111 2.37 7.78 7.85
N ASN A 112 1.82 8.13 9.03
CA ASN A 112 2.32 9.26 9.81
C ASN A 112 3.81 9.05 10.16
N PRO A 113 4.68 10.03 9.87
CA PRO A 113 6.10 9.90 10.13
C PRO A 113 6.38 9.81 11.63
N ILE A 114 7.38 9.00 12.00
CA ILE A 114 7.88 8.95 13.37
C ILE A 114 9.00 9.99 13.54
N GLY A 115 8.94 10.77 14.62
CA GLY A 115 9.96 11.76 14.96
C GLY A 115 11.27 11.18 15.51
N SER A 116 12.33 12.00 15.47
CA SER A 116 13.68 11.66 15.93
C SER A 116 13.74 11.16 17.38
N ALA A 117 12.99 11.78 18.29
CA ALA A 117 12.97 11.40 19.72
C ALA A 117 12.47 9.95 19.94
N ALA A 118 11.52 9.49 19.12
CA ALA A 118 11.00 8.13 19.21
C ALA A 118 12.01 7.11 18.64
N MET A 119 12.78 7.47 17.61
CA MET A 119 13.89 6.64 17.11
C MET A 119 14.98 6.46 18.17
N GLU A 120 15.39 7.57 18.80
CA GLU A 120 16.37 7.54 19.87
C GLU A 120 15.90 6.66 21.04
N LYS A 121 14.66 6.84 21.49
CA LYS A 121 14.08 6.04 22.58
C LYS A 121 14.13 4.54 22.26
N ARG A 122 13.73 4.14 21.04
CA ARG A 122 13.76 2.74 20.60
C ARG A 122 15.17 2.17 20.59
N ALA A 123 16.12 2.91 20.01
CA ALA A 123 17.51 2.49 20.00
C ALA A 123 18.04 2.30 21.43
N ARG A 124 17.82 3.28 22.32
CA ARG A 124 18.29 3.23 23.70
C ARG A 124 17.74 2.03 24.47
N GLN A 125 16.46 1.71 24.28
CA GLN A 125 15.79 0.63 25.01
C GLN A 125 16.19 -0.77 24.51
N HIS A 126 16.57 -0.90 23.24
CA HIS A 126 16.77 -2.23 22.64
C HIS A 126 18.20 -2.50 22.17
N ARG A 127 19.11 -1.51 22.19
CA ARG A 127 20.49 -1.68 21.69
C ARG A 127 21.25 -2.77 22.44
N GLU A 128 21.21 -2.78 23.76
CA GLU A 128 21.97 -3.77 24.54
C GLU A 128 21.53 -5.20 24.23
N ALA A 129 20.22 -5.47 24.25
CA ALA A 129 19.67 -6.77 23.88
C ALA A 129 20.00 -7.15 22.43
N TRP A 130 19.94 -6.19 21.50
CA TRP A 130 20.27 -6.41 20.10
C TRP A 130 21.76 -6.73 19.88
N MET A 131 22.66 -6.06 20.62
CA MET A 131 24.12 -6.29 20.61
C MET A 131 24.48 -7.65 21.21
N MET A 132 23.86 -8.04 22.33
CA MET A 132 24.06 -9.37 22.94
C MET A 132 23.67 -10.50 21.99
N ALA A 133 22.62 -10.29 21.17
CA ALA A 133 22.19 -11.25 20.17
C ALA A 133 23.08 -11.27 18.90
N ARG A 134 24.02 -10.33 18.76
CA ARG A 134 24.91 -10.16 17.59
C ARG A 134 26.35 -9.89 18.04
N PRO A 135 27.05 -10.92 18.54
CA PRO A 135 28.42 -10.77 19.04
C PRO A 135 29.43 -10.39 17.94
N ASP A 136 29.06 -10.58 16.68
CA ASP A 136 29.81 -10.19 15.48
C ASP A 136 29.73 -8.69 15.15
N TYR A 137 28.77 -7.95 15.72
CA TYR A 137 28.63 -6.52 15.47
C TYR A 137 29.66 -5.69 16.26
N PRO A 138 30.33 -4.70 15.64
CA PRO A 138 31.39 -3.93 16.28
C PRO A 138 30.84 -3.10 17.45
N GLN A 139 31.41 -3.30 18.65
CA GLN A 139 31.05 -2.50 19.82
C GLN A 139 31.59 -1.08 19.75
N ASN A 140 32.73 -0.89 19.07
CA ASN A 140 33.43 0.38 18.94
C ASN A 140 33.78 0.65 17.47
N ILE A 141 33.00 1.49 16.81
CA ILE A 141 33.26 1.91 15.43
C ILE A 141 34.19 3.13 15.46
N VAL A 142 35.33 3.00 14.79
CA VAL A 142 36.32 4.05 14.61
C VAL A 142 35.98 4.83 13.35
N TYR A 143 35.60 6.09 13.50
CA TYR A 143 35.23 6.97 12.40
C TYR A 143 36.44 7.70 11.82
N ALA A 144 36.38 8.00 10.52
CA ALA A 144 37.34 8.86 9.86
C ALA A 144 37.38 10.24 10.52
N LYS A 145 38.58 10.74 10.80
CA LYS A 145 38.75 12.10 11.33
C LYS A 145 38.30 13.09 10.27
N LYS A 146 37.35 13.97 10.63
CA LYS A 146 36.96 15.08 9.76
C LYS A 146 38.18 15.97 9.56
N THR A 147 38.73 15.97 8.35
CA THR A 147 39.79 16.90 7.97
C THR A 147 39.24 18.29 8.15
N THR A 148 39.66 18.98 9.20
CA THR A 148 39.41 20.41 9.37
C THR A 148 40.14 21.08 8.23
N VAL A 149 39.43 21.34 7.14
CA VAL A 149 39.94 22.20 6.06
C VAL A 149 40.37 23.47 6.78
N ALA A 150 41.68 23.72 6.79
CA ALA A 150 42.25 24.90 7.41
C ALA A 150 41.41 26.06 6.92
N LYS A 151 40.82 26.79 7.86
CA LYS A 151 39.89 27.87 7.59
C LYS A 151 40.69 28.86 6.75
N SER A 152 40.59 28.77 5.42
CA SER A 152 41.27 29.65 4.49
C SER A 152 40.96 31.05 4.99
N GLU A 153 42.01 31.78 5.38
CA GLU A 153 41.90 33.17 5.79
C GLU A 153 41.13 33.87 4.69
N ARG A 154 39.85 34.12 4.94
CA ARG A 154 39.06 34.97 4.08
C ARG A 154 39.78 36.30 4.12
N HIS A 155 40.53 36.57 3.05
CA HIS A 155 41.05 37.89 2.73
C HIS A 155 39.91 38.86 3.03
N ARG A 156 40.12 39.65 4.08
CA ARG A 156 39.18 40.64 4.55
C ARG A 156 39.13 41.67 3.44
N GLU A 157 38.18 41.52 2.51
CA GLU A 157 37.96 42.51 1.47
C GLU A 157 37.81 43.87 2.17
N VAL A 158 38.74 44.75 1.83
CA VAL A 158 38.84 46.10 2.36
C VAL A 158 37.51 46.78 2.03
N LYS A 159 36.79 47.14 3.09
CA LYS A 159 35.53 47.88 3.02
C LYS A 159 35.75 49.13 2.16
N PRO A 160 35.13 49.26 0.97
CA PRO A 160 35.30 50.44 0.15
C PRO A 160 34.77 51.66 0.90
N GLU A 161 35.59 52.71 0.89
CA GLU A 161 35.33 54.01 1.48
C GLU A 161 34.04 54.61 0.89
N ARG A 162 33.14 55.05 1.78
CA ARG A 162 31.84 55.62 1.40
C ARG A 162 32.05 56.95 0.70
N VAL A 163 31.79 56.99 -0.61
CA VAL A 163 31.55 58.23 -1.35
C VAL A 163 30.20 58.83 -0.87
N PRO A 164 30.12 60.15 -0.61
CA PRO A 164 28.89 60.80 -0.16
C PRO A 164 27.78 60.67 -1.21
N HIS A 165 26.66 60.10 -0.77
CA HIS A 165 25.50 59.79 -1.58
C HIS A 165 24.67 61.07 -1.82
N VAL A 166 24.65 61.55 -3.07
CA VAL A 166 23.69 62.55 -3.55
C VAL A 166 22.31 61.91 -3.59
N THR A 167 21.37 62.51 -2.85
CA THR A 167 19.96 62.13 -2.78
C THR A 167 19.27 62.31 -4.12
N ASN A 168 18.83 61.21 -4.73
CA ASN A 168 17.80 61.20 -5.75
C ASN A 168 16.62 60.34 -5.28
N PRO A 169 15.37 60.85 -5.31
CA PRO A 169 14.21 60.12 -4.85
C PRO A 169 13.62 59.30 -6.01
N PHE A 170 13.72 57.98 -5.95
CA PHE A 170 12.87 57.08 -6.74
C PHE A 170 12.26 55.98 -5.85
N PRO A 171 11.06 55.48 -6.21
CA PRO A 171 10.19 54.79 -5.28
C PRO A 171 10.58 53.34 -5.04
N LYS A 172 10.23 52.88 -3.83
CA LYS A 172 10.40 51.54 -3.29
C LYS A 172 9.88 50.45 -4.22
N GLU A 173 10.79 49.67 -4.80
CA GLU A 173 10.49 48.34 -5.30
C GLU A 173 10.60 47.31 -4.16
N VAL A 174 9.47 46.69 -3.87
CA VAL A 174 9.30 45.59 -2.92
C VAL A 174 9.91 44.32 -3.55
N ARG A 175 11.15 44.00 -3.20
CA ARG A 175 11.74 42.69 -3.51
C ARG A 175 11.20 41.64 -2.54
N SER A 176 10.18 40.92 -3.00
CA SER A 176 9.69 39.67 -2.44
C SER A 176 10.67 38.54 -2.80
N THR A 177 11.39 38.01 -1.82
CA THR A 177 12.17 36.77 -1.95
C THR A 177 11.31 35.59 -1.51
N ASN A 178 10.48 35.09 -2.43
CA ASN A 178 9.96 33.73 -2.33
C ASN A 178 10.75 32.85 -3.30
N GLU A 179 11.81 32.22 -2.79
CA GLU A 179 12.48 31.09 -3.45
C GLU A 179 11.50 29.90 -3.48
N ALA A 180 10.70 29.85 -4.55
CA ALA A 180 9.98 28.66 -4.93
C ALA A 180 10.98 27.59 -5.35
N ARG A 181 11.26 26.64 -4.45
CA ARG A 181 11.81 25.32 -4.80
C ARG A 181 10.85 24.65 -5.78
N SER A 182 11.10 24.83 -7.06
CA SER A 182 10.55 24.03 -8.14
C SER A 182 10.96 22.57 -7.90
N LYS A 183 10.04 21.78 -7.34
CA LYS A 183 10.12 20.33 -7.45
C LYS A 183 10.00 20.00 -8.93
N ALA A 184 11.04 19.39 -9.49
CA ALA A 184 10.96 18.76 -10.80
C ALA A 184 9.80 17.75 -10.76
N LEU A 185 8.76 18.02 -11.53
CA LEU A 185 7.68 17.07 -11.81
C LEU A 185 8.23 16.07 -12.82
N ASP A 186 8.03 14.78 -12.55
CA ASP A 186 8.37 13.70 -13.49
C ASP A 186 7.57 13.87 -14.80
N PRO A 187 8.23 14.16 -15.94
CA PRO A 187 7.54 14.47 -17.20
C PRO A 187 6.85 13.26 -17.83
N ILE A 188 7.17 12.04 -17.40
CA ILE A 188 6.62 10.81 -17.97
C ILE A 188 5.20 10.50 -17.43
N ARG A 189 4.81 11.09 -16.29
CA ARG A 189 3.54 10.74 -15.61
C ARG A 189 2.34 11.62 -15.99
N GLU A 190 2.58 12.76 -16.63
CA GLU A 190 1.50 13.69 -17.02
C GLU A 190 1.10 13.59 -18.51
N GLN A 191 1.84 12.92 -19.40
CA GLN A 191 1.47 12.95 -20.82
C GLN A 191 0.18 12.17 -21.14
N ASP A 192 -0.06 11.00 -20.52
CA ASP A 192 -1.25 10.20 -20.83
C ASP A 192 -2.50 10.71 -20.10
N MET A 193 -2.34 11.25 -18.89
CA MET A 193 -3.46 11.75 -18.10
C MET A 193 -4.05 13.06 -18.67
N TYR A 194 -3.26 13.83 -19.43
CA TYR A 194 -3.70 15.09 -20.06
C TYR A 194 -4.18 14.92 -21.51
N ALA A 195 -3.84 13.82 -22.19
CA ALA A 195 -4.36 13.54 -23.53
C ALA A 195 -5.90 13.36 -23.54
N PHE A 196 -6.45 12.77 -22.47
CA PHE A 196 -7.91 12.62 -22.28
C PHE A 196 -8.65 13.95 -22.07
N SER A 197 -7.96 15.01 -21.67
CA SER A 197 -8.56 16.30 -21.30
C SER A 197 -8.90 17.21 -22.50
N LYS A 198 -8.28 16.99 -23.67
CA LYS A 198 -8.40 17.93 -24.80
C LYS A 198 -9.62 17.73 -25.71
N ASN A 199 -10.30 16.58 -25.66
CA ASN A 199 -11.57 16.35 -26.37
C ASN A 199 -12.79 16.60 -25.48
N LYS A 200 -12.77 17.68 -24.69
CA LYS A 200 -13.94 18.16 -23.93
C LYS A 200 -15.00 18.71 -24.89
N VAL A 201 -15.86 17.84 -25.40
CA VAL A 201 -17.26 18.20 -25.60
C VAL A 201 -17.76 18.71 -24.25
N SER A 202 -18.44 19.85 -24.25
CA SER A 202 -18.96 20.59 -23.09
C SER A 202 -20.00 19.80 -22.27
N ALA A 203 -19.63 18.64 -21.75
CA ALA A 203 -20.39 17.96 -20.71
C ALA A 203 -20.30 18.83 -19.45
N ALA A 204 -21.46 19.29 -18.95
CA ALA A 204 -21.53 20.07 -17.73
C ALA A 204 -20.77 19.35 -16.60
N GLU A 205 -19.91 20.07 -15.87
CA GLU A 205 -19.19 19.46 -14.76
C GLU A 205 -20.18 18.93 -13.71
N PRO A 206 -19.91 17.76 -13.11
CA PRO A 206 -20.77 17.21 -12.07
C PRO A 206 -21.00 18.19 -10.95
N SER A 207 -22.23 18.18 -10.40
CA SER A 207 -22.49 18.86 -9.14
C SER A 207 -21.56 18.31 -8.06
N ARG A 208 -21.15 19.16 -7.11
CA ARG A 208 -20.26 18.77 -6.00
C ARG A 208 -20.83 17.62 -5.16
N ASP A 209 -22.16 17.51 -5.13
CA ASP A 209 -22.89 16.53 -4.32
C ASP A 209 -23.50 15.40 -5.17
N GLU A 210 -23.16 15.33 -6.46
CA GLU A 210 -23.60 14.24 -7.35
C GLU A 210 -22.89 12.95 -6.98
N HIS A 211 -23.67 11.88 -6.77
CA HIS A 211 -23.17 10.56 -6.46
C HIS A 211 -23.63 9.58 -7.54
N THR A 212 -22.71 8.69 -7.90
CA THR A 212 -22.90 7.53 -8.76
C THR A 212 -23.00 6.28 -7.90
N THR A 213 -23.87 5.36 -8.28
CA THR A 213 -24.01 4.02 -7.69
C THR A 213 -23.12 3.03 -8.44
N ILE A 214 -22.27 2.27 -7.76
CA ILE A 214 -21.62 1.10 -8.34
C ILE A 214 -22.37 -0.13 -7.82
N GLU A 215 -23.00 -0.87 -8.72
CA GLU A 215 -23.73 -2.10 -8.40
C GLU A 215 -22.77 -3.29 -8.50
N VAL A 216 -22.52 -3.97 -7.39
CA VAL A 216 -21.68 -5.17 -7.36
C VAL A 216 -22.59 -6.36 -7.57
N CYS A 217 -22.41 -7.04 -8.69
CA CYS A 217 -23.20 -8.22 -9.04
C CYS A 217 -22.38 -9.50 -8.87
N ASP A 218 -23.06 -10.60 -8.56
CA ASP A 218 -22.45 -11.94 -8.63
C ASP A 218 -22.43 -12.46 -10.08
N PHE A 219 -22.04 -13.72 -10.24
CA PHE A 219 -21.97 -14.37 -11.55
C PHE A 219 -23.34 -14.64 -12.19
N TYR A 220 -24.43 -14.55 -11.42
CA TYR A 220 -25.80 -14.65 -11.92
C TYR A 220 -26.42 -13.26 -12.18
N GLU A 221 -25.59 -12.21 -12.23
CA GLU A 221 -26.03 -10.82 -12.38
C GLU A 221 -26.94 -10.34 -11.24
N THR A 222 -26.93 -11.04 -10.09
CA THR A 222 -27.70 -10.62 -8.91
C THR A 222 -26.91 -9.57 -8.14
N ILE A 223 -27.55 -8.45 -7.83
CA ILE A 223 -26.94 -7.37 -7.05
C ILE A 223 -26.64 -7.87 -5.63
N VAL A 224 -25.35 -8.07 -5.34
CA VAL A 224 -24.83 -8.41 -4.01
C VAL A 224 -24.71 -7.15 -3.17
N ASP A 225 -24.36 -6.03 -3.79
CA ASP A 225 -24.12 -4.79 -3.08
C ASP A 225 -24.24 -3.53 -3.94
N VAL A 226 -24.39 -2.37 -3.29
CA VAL A 226 -24.42 -1.06 -3.95
C VAL A 226 -23.53 -0.09 -3.17
N LEU A 227 -22.54 0.50 -3.87
CA LEU A 227 -21.66 1.52 -3.32
C LEU A 227 -22.01 2.89 -3.90
N HIS A 228 -22.03 3.92 -3.06
CA HIS A 228 -22.18 5.30 -3.52
C HIS A 228 -20.81 5.99 -3.56
N VAL A 229 -20.46 6.53 -4.73
CA VAL A 229 -19.19 7.24 -4.97
C VAL A 229 -19.50 8.60 -5.54
N ARG A 230 -18.72 9.62 -5.22
CA ARG A 230 -18.88 10.93 -5.86
C ARG A 230 -18.65 10.81 -7.36
N THR A 231 -19.60 11.24 -8.17
CA THR A 231 -19.56 11.13 -9.63
C THR A 231 -18.30 11.77 -10.20
N ARG A 232 -17.89 12.92 -9.64
CA ARG A 232 -16.67 13.63 -10.07
C ARG A 232 -15.39 12.82 -9.86
N ASP A 233 -15.34 11.99 -8.82
CA ASP A 233 -14.11 11.28 -8.42
C ASP A 233 -13.93 10.05 -9.33
N ILE A 234 -15.02 9.34 -9.66
CA ILE A 234 -15.00 8.17 -10.56
C ILE A 234 -14.87 8.55 -12.04
N VAL A 235 -15.57 9.57 -12.52
CA VAL A 235 -15.50 10.03 -13.92
C VAL A 235 -14.12 10.61 -14.25
N LYS A 236 -13.37 11.07 -13.25
CA LYS A 236 -12.01 11.58 -13.46
C LYS A 236 -11.01 10.48 -13.82
N THR A 237 -11.19 9.27 -13.31
CA THR A 237 -10.18 8.20 -13.41
C THR A 237 -10.63 7.02 -14.27
N SER A 238 -11.94 6.74 -14.31
CA SER A 238 -12.52 5.63 -15.08
C SER A 238 -13.05 6.13 -16.43
N VAL A 239 -12.52 5.55 -17.52
CA VAL A 239 -13.00 5.81 -18.88
C VAL A 239 -14.43 5.31 -19.04
N LEU A 240 -14.72 4.09 -18.57
CA LEU A 240 -16.06 3.50 -18.62
C LEU A 240 -17.09 4.41 -17.94
N ALA A 241 -16.81 4.89 -16.72
CA ALA A 241 -17.70 5.80 -16.00
C ALA A 241 -17.89 7.13 -16.74
N ALA A 242 -16.84 7.65 -17.39
CA ALA A 242 -16.94 8.88 -18.18
C ALA A 242 -17.77 8.71 -19.45
N GLU A 243 -17.77 7.52 -20.06
CA GLU A 243 -18.57 7.19 -21.25
C GLU A 243 -20.03 6.95 -20.89
N GLU A 244 -20.32 6.12 -19.90
CA GLU A 244 -21.68 5.81 -19.42
C GLU A 244 -22.45 7.07 -19.03
N ARG A 245 -21.75 8.03 -18.41
CA ARG A 245 -22.34 9.32 -18.06
C ARG A 245 -22.85 10.12 -19.26
N LYS A 246 -22.23 9.98 -20.44
CA LYS A 246 -22.70 10.68 -21.65
C LYS A 246 -24.05 10.13 -22.11
N SER A 247 -24.35 8.88 -21.76
CA SER A 247 -25.50 8.13 -22.25
C SER A 247 -26.65 8.07 -21.24
N ALA A 248 -26.37 8.15 -19.93
CA ALA A 248 -27.37 7.90 -18.89
C ALA A 248 -27.32 8.88 -17.70
N THR A 249 -28.43 8.99 -16.98
CA THR A 249 -28.60 9.73 -15.71
C THR A 249 -27.97 9.03 -14.50
N GLY A 250 -27.46 7.81 -14.67
CA GLY A 250 -26.75 7.04 -13.66
C GLY A 250 -25.80 6.06 -14.35
N ILE A 251 -24.70 5.70 -13.69
CA ILE A 251 -23.75 4.72 -14.19
C ILE A 251 -24.01 3.45 -13.39
N GLY A 252 -24.51 2.39 -14.01
CA GLY A 252 -24.53 1.05 -13.41
C GLY A 252 -23.33 0.30 -13.95
N VAL A 253 -22.33 0.00 -13.12
CA VAL A 253 -21.22 -0.86 -13.55
C VAL A 253 -21.41 -2.24 -12.96
N THR A 254 -21.83 -3.18 -13.78
CA THR A 254 -21.86 -4.60 -13.43
C THR A 254 -20.45 -5.16 -13.48
N LEU A 255 -19.87 -5.43 -12.32
CA LEU A 255 -18.58 -6.10 -12.24
C LEU A 255 -18.83 -7.61 -12.10
N GLN A 256 -18.44 -8.39 -13.10
CA GLN A 256 -18.50 -9.85 -13.01
C GLN A 256 -17.38 -10.33 -12.10
N SER A 257 -17.74 -10.84 -10.92
CA SER A 257 -16.86 -11.60 -10.01
C SER A 257 -15.83 -10.86 -9.13
N PRO A 258 -15.90 -9.55 -8.82
CA PRO A 258 -15.05 -9.00 -7.76
C PRO A 258 -15.65 -9.27 -6.38
N SER A 259 -14.79 -9.51 -5.40
CA SER A 259 -15.24 -9.41 -4.01
C SER A 259 -15.75 -7.98 -3.73
N VAL A 260 -16.84 -7.84 -2.97
CA VAL A 260 -17.36 -6.51 -2.54
C VAL A 260 -16.23 -5.63 -1.97
N LYS A 261 -15.28 -6.27 -1.26
CA LYS A 261 -14.10 -5.61 -0.70
C LYS A 261 -13.17 -5.02 -1.77
N ALA A 262 -13.01 -5.68 -2.92
CA ALA A 262 -12.21 -5.17 -4.03
C ALA A 262 -12.78 -3.85 -4.54
N VAL A 263 -14.10 -3.77 -4.68
CA VAL A 263 -14.81 -2.56 -5.11
C VAL A 263 -14.70 -1.47 -4.06
N GLU A 264 -14.85 -1.79 -2.77
CA GLU A 264 -14.62 -0.83 -1.67
C GLU A 264 -13.19 -0.27 -1.67
N ARG A 265 -12.19 -1.11 -1.93
CA ARG A 265 -10.79 -0.70 -2.03
C ARG A 265 -10.53 0.14 -3.27
N TYR A 266 -11.15 -0.18 -4.40
CA TYR A 266 -11.13 0.64 -5.60
C TYR A 266 -11.68 2.04 -5.31
N VAL A 267 -12.87 2.12 -4.69
CA VAL A 267 -13.48 3.40 -4.27
C VAL A 267 -12.55 4.19 -3.35
N SER A 268 -11.86 3.51 -2.43
CA SER A 268 -10.88 4.14 -1.52
C SER A 268 -9.67 4.71 -2.25
N CYS A 269 -9.31 4.19 -3.42
CA CYS A 269 -8.19 4.69 -4.22
C CYS A 269 -8.55 5.99 -4.94
N ILE A 270 -9.82 6.18 -5.31
CA ILE A 270 -10.27 7.30 -6.16
C ILE A 270 -10.97 8.43 -5.37
N SER A 271 -11.56 8.12 -4.20
CA SER A 271 -12.41 9.04 -3.43
C SER A 271 -11.98 9.12 -1.94
N PRO A 272 -12.07 10.30 -1.29
CA PRO A 272 -12.48 11.61 -1.82
C PRO A 272 -11.36 12.34 -2.58
N LYS A 273 -10.15 11.78 -2.55
CA LYS A 273 -8.99 12.26 -3.28
C LYS A 273 -8.24 11.05 -3.80
N GLN A 274 -7.94 11.10 -5.09
CA GLN A 274 -7.07 10.15 -5.77
C GLN A 274 -5.77 9.93 -4.99
N LEU A 275 -5.54 8.69 -4.57
CA LEU A 275 -4.39 8.33 -3.75
C LEU A 275 -3.14 8.12 -4.63
N ILE A 276 -1.97 8.39 -4.06
CA ILE A 276 -0.69 8.09 -4.70
C ILE A 276 -0.11 6.74 -4.26
N THR A 277 -0.74 6.11 -3.28
CA THR A 277 -0.38 4.83 -2.68
C THR A 277 -1.66 4.06 -2.36
N LEU A 278 -1.59 2.74 -2.34
CA LEU A 278 -2.75 1.91 -1.98
C LEU A 278 -3.25 2.20 -0.55
N PRO A 279 -4.56 2.05 -0.29
CA PRO A 279 -5.12 2.29 1.02
C PRO A 279 -4.57 1.31 2.06
N VAL A 280 -4.46 1.78 3.30
CA VAL A 280 -3.93 0.97 4.42
C VAL A 280 -5.05 0.27 5.20
N PHE A 281 -6.26 0.82 5.15
CA PHE A 281 -7.42 0.35 5.90
C PHE A 281 -8.61 0.20 4.95
N ASP A 282 -9.41 -0.83 5.17
CA ASP A 282 -10.69 -0.98 4.48
C ASP A 282 -11.64 0.14 4.94
N LEU A 283 -12.63 0.47 4.12
CA LEU A 283 -13.72 1.35 4.53
C LEU A 283 -14.65 0.56 5.47
N LYS A 284 -14.91 1.08 6.67
CA LYS A 284 -16.10 0.60 7.40
C LYS A 284 -17.32 1.31 6.86
N ARG A 285 -18.32 0.53 6.47
CA ARG A 285 -19.67 1.03 6.25
C ARG A 285 -20.24 1.58 7.54
N GLY A 286 -20.20 2.91 7.67
CA GLY A 286 -21.01 3.64 8.62
C GLY A 286 -22.37 4.00 8.00
N ARG A 287 -23.32 4.41 8.83
CA ARG A 287 -24.55 5.06 8.33
C ARG A 287 -24.16 6.37 7.63
N GLN A 288 -24.15 6.31 6.30
CA GLN A 288 -24.21 7.38 5.27
C GLN A 288 -23.28 8.60 5.32
N ARG A 289 -22.59 8.93 6.43
CA ARG A 289 -21.66 10.09 6.49
C ARG A 289 -20.38 9.89 7.29
N ASP A 290 -20.32 8.90 8.18
CA ASP A 290 -19.10 8.60 8.92
C ASP A 290 -18.38 7.39 8.32
N THR A 291 -17.49 7.65 7.36
CA THR A 291 -16.46 6.66 6.97
C THR A 291 -15.53 6.47 8.15
N THR A 292 -15.83 5.47 8.98
CA THR A 292 -14.93 5.06 10.06
C THR A 292 -13.80 4.21 9.48
N ILE A 293 -12.63 4.27 10.09
CA ILE A 293 -11.46 3.50 9.65
C ILE A 293 -11.72 2.01 9.94
N GLY A 294 -11.71 1.20 8.89
CA GLY A 294 -11.89 -0.24 8.96
C GLY A 294 -10.65 -1.00 9.43
N PRO A 295 -10.69 -2.34 9.37
CA PRO A 295 -9.50 -3.15 9.65
C PRO A 295 -8.37 -2.79 8.68
N ARG A 296 -7.14 -3.01 9.12
CA ARG A 296 -5.98 -2.87 8.25
C ARG A 296 -6.06 -3.90 7.13
N ILE A 297 -5.82 -3.47 5.90
CA ILE A 297 -5.81 -4.34 4.73
C ILE A 297 -4.58 -5.25 4.81
N VAL A 298 -4.81 -6.54 4.63
CA VAL A 298 -3.77 -7.50 4.31
C VAL A 298 -3.70 -7.55 2.79
N TRP A 299 -2.59 -7.05 2.26
CA TRP A 299 -2.33 -7.01 0.83
C TRP A 299 -1.58 -8.29 0.42
N ASP A 300 -2.32 -9.37 0.28
CA ASP A 300 -1.88 -10.62 -0.36
C ASP A 300 -2.09 -10.57 -1.88
N PHE A 301 -1.68 -11.62 -2.59
CA PHE A 301 -1.81 -11.70 -4.04
C PHE A 301 -3.26 -11.51 -4.49
N THR A 302 -4.18 -12.25 -3.88
CA THR A 302 -5.61 -12.20 -4.18
C THR A 302 -6.17 -10.79 -4.03
N ALA A 303 -5.86 -10.09 -2.94
CA ALA A 303 -6.30 -8.71 -2.74
C ALA A 303 -5.79 -7.74 -3.81
N PHE A 304 -4.57 -7.91 -4.29
CA PHE A 304 -4.03 -7.10 -5.39
C PHE A 304 -4.67 -7.44 -6.74
N ALA A 305 -4.79 -8.74 -7.04
CA ALA A 305 -5.40 -9.21 -8.28
C ALA A 305 -6.86 -8.75 -8.39
N ASP A 306 -7.65 -8.94 -7.33
CA ASP A 306 -9.02 -8.45 -7.20
C ASP A 306 -9.13 -6.94 -7.50
N LEU A 307 -8.27 -6.12 -6.88
CA LEU A 307 -8.27 -4.69 -7.11
C LEU A 307 -7.87 -4.33 -8.55
N TYR A 308 -6.89 -5.04 -9.11
CA TYR A 308 -6.47 -4.85 -10.49
C TYR A 308 -7.60 -5.17 -11.46
N ASN A 309 -8.31 -6.27 -11.25
CA ASN A 309 -9.43 -6.72 -12.08
C ASN A 309 -10.56 -5.68 -12.07
N VAL A 310 -10.94 -5.17 -10.89
CA VAL A 310 -11.91 -4.07 -10.79
C VAL A 310 -11.43 -2.86 -11.58
N ALA A 311 -10.17 -2.45 -11.41
CA ALA A 311 -9.62 -1.31 -12.13
C ALA A 311 -9.57 -1.53 -13.65
N SER A 312 -9.32 -2.76 -14.12
CA SER A 312 -9.34 -3.13 -15.54
C SER A 312 -10.74 -3.04 -16.13
N VAL A 313 -11.77 -3.58 -15.46
CA VAL A 313 -13.16 -3.45 -15.91
C VAL A 313 -13.60 -1.99 -15.94
N MET A 314 -13.21 -1.20 -14.94
CA MET A 314 -13.47 0.24 -14.90
C MET A 314 -12.62 1.04 -15.91
N GLN A 315 -11.68 0.41 -16.62
CA GLN A 315 -10.69 1.06 -17.48
C GLN A 315 -9.94 2.20 -16.76
N ASP A 316 -9.64 2.01 -15.47
CA ASP A 316 -8.95 2.97 -14.63
C ASP A 316 -7.43 2.70 -14.63
N SER A 317 -6.74 3.38 -15.54
CA SER A 317 -5.28 3.29 -15.67
C SER A 317 -4.54 3.75 -14.42
N HIS A 318 -5.12 4.64 -13.62
CA HIS A 318 -4.48 5.13 -12.41
C HIS A 318 -4.38 4.03 -11.34
N VAL A 319 -5.49 3.37 -11.04
CA VAL A 319 -5.51 2.31 -10.03
C VAL A 319 -4.73 1.08 -10.50
N ARG A 320 -4.82 0.71 -11.79
CA ARG A 320 -3.97 -0.34 -12.40
C ARG A 320 -2.48 -0.05 -12.17
N ASN A 321 -2.06 1.19 -12.44
CA ASN A 321 -0.68 1.61 -12.20
C ASN A 321 -0.28 1.61 -10.72
N LEU A 322 -1.19 1.91 -9.78
CA LEU A 322 -0.88 1.81 -8.34
C LEU A 322 -0.55 0.36 -7.95
N VAL A 323 -1.33 -0.61 -8.45
CA VAL A 323 -1.11 -2.03 -8.17
C VAL A 323 0.18 -2.55 -8.83
N LEU A 324 0.42 -2.24 -10.12
CA LEU A 324 1.65 -2.61 -10.82
C LEU A 324 2.90 -2.07 -10.13
N ASN A 325 2.88 -0.80 -9.72
CA ASN A 325 3.99 -0.19 -8.98
C ASN A 325 4.24 -0.89 -7.64
N GLN A 326 3.18 -1.36 -6.98
CA GLN A 326 3.29 -2.10 -5.73
C GLN A 326 3.89 -3.49 -5.95
N TRP A 327 3.44 -4.24 -6.97
CA TRP A 327 4.04 -5.53 -7.32
C TRP A 327 5.52 -5.39 -7.72
N ALA A 328 5.85 -4.43 -8.58
CA ALA A 328 7.23 -4.15 -8.97
C ALA A 328 8.10 -3.77 -7.76
N SER A 329 7.54 -3.02 -6.81
CA SER A 329 8.22 -2.74 -5.54
C SER A 329 8.44 -4.04 -4.77
N MET A 330 7.42 -4.88 -4.57
CA MET A 330 7.54 -6.15 -3.84
C MET A 330 8.63 -7.05 -4.42
N GLN A 331 8.69 -7.18 -5.75
CA GLN A 331 9.75 -7.90 -6.45
C GLN A 331 11.14 -7.29 -6.18
N LYS A 332 11.26 -5.95 -6.28
CA LYS A 332 12.52 -5.24 -6.02
C LYS A 332 13.03 -5.42 -4.58
N TRP A 333 12.12 -5.53 -3.62
CA TRP A 333 12.44 -5.73 -2.21
C TRP A 333 12.51 -7.21 -1.80
N ASP A 334 12.48 -8.14 -2.77
CA ASP A 334 12.49 -9.60 -2.54
C ASP A 334 11.42 -10.07 -1.55
N ILE A 335 10.23 -9.46 -1.64
CA ILE A 335 9.08 -9.85 -0.82
C ILE A 335 8.45 -11.07 -1.47
N GLN A 336 8.55 -12.22 -0.79
CA GLN A 336 7.87 -13.44 -1.21
C GLN A 336 6.36 -13.24 -1.13
N LEU A 337 5.69 -13.52 -2.24
CA LEU A 337 4.24 -13.48 -2.35
C LEU A 337 3.75 -14.86 -2.76
N GLU A 338 2.85 -15.42 -1.96
CA GLU A 338 2.15 -16.67 -2.29
C GLU A 338 1.16 -16.38 -3.42
N ILE A 339 1.35 -17.04 -4.56
CA ILE A 339 0.51 -16.88 -5.75
C ILE A 339 -0.67 -17.83 -5.60
N ASP A 340 -1.86 -17.27 -5.46
CA ASP A 340 -3.11 -18.03 -5.52
C ASP A 340 -3.47 -18.31 -6.99
N ALA A 341 -3.58 -19.59 -7.36
CA ALA A 341 -3.79 -20.01 -8.75
C ALA A 341 -5.13 -19.49 -9.31
N GLN A 342 -6.18 -19.50 -8.48
CA GLN A 342 -7.51 -19.01 -8.90
C GLN A 342 -7.51 -17.50 -9.14
N ALA A 343 -6.89 -16.72 -8.26
CA ALA A 343 -6.74 -15.28 -8.44
C ALA A 343 -5.87 -14.93 -9.66
N LEU A 344 -4.81 -15.72 -9.93
CA LEU A 344 -3.97 -15.51 -11.11
C LEU A 344 -4.76 -15.83 -12.39
N ASN A 345 -5.55 -16.90 -12.41
CA ASN A 345 -6.43 -17.19 -13.53
C ASN A 345 -7.46 -16.10 -13.72
N SER A 346 -8.11 -15.63 -12.66
CA SER A 346 -9.08 -14.53 -12.73
C SER A 346 -8.44 -13.24 -13.27
N LEU A 347 -7.19 -12.95 -12.92
CA LEU A 347 -6.43 -11.84 -13.49
C LEU A 347 -6.26 -12.01 -15.01
N PHE A 348 -5.93 -13.20 -15.48
CA PHE A 348 -5.83 -13.48 -16.91
C PHE A 348 -7.20 -13.53 -17.60
N ASP A 349 -8.28 -13.95 -16.95
CA ASP A 349 -9.62 -13.98 -17.55
C ASP A 349 -10.19 -12.57 -17.73
N SER A 350 -9.85 -11.63 -16.83
CA SER A 350 -10.45 -10.30 -16.76
C SER A 350 -9.64 -9.16 -17.40
N THR A 351 -8.51 -9.49 -18.02
CA THR A 351 -7.62 -8.50 -18.67
C THR A 351 -7.47 -8.79 -20.15
N GLU A 352 -7.07 -7.81 -20.96
CA GLU A 352 -6.78 -8.03 -22.38
C GLU A 352 -5.43 -8.74 -22.60
N PRO A 353 -5.18 -9.41 -23.74
CA PRO A 353 -3.92 -10.10 -24.02
C PRO A 353 -2.66 -9.22 -23.92
N ASP A 354 -2.78 -7.93 -24.23
CA ASP A 354 -1.71 -6.93 -24.17
C ASP A 354 -1.63 -6.21 -22.80
N ASP A 355 -2.38 -6.66 -21.80
CA ASP A 355 -2.38 -6.05 -20.48
C ASP A 355 -1.00 -6.21 -19.79
N PRO A 356 -0.41 -5.11 -19.28
CA PRO A 356 0.91 -5.13 -18.64
C PRO A 356 1.00 -6.06 -17.41
N ALA A 357 -0.11 -6.34 -16.72
CA ALA A 357 -0.10 -7.27 -15.59
C ALA A 357 0.17 -8.71 -16.03
N ARG A 358 -0.34 -9.14 -17.20
CA ARG A 358 -0.10 -10.48 -17.73
C ARG A 358 1.39 -10.68 -18.03
N ALA A 359 2.00 -9.72 -18.73
CA ALA A 359 3.42 -9.74 -19.04
C ALA A 359 4.29 -9.68 -17.78
N PHE A 360 3.92 -8.81 -16.83
CA PHE A 360 4.60 -8.70 -15.53
C PHE A 360 4.64 -10.05 -14.81
N TRP A 361 3.48 -10.70 -14.64
CA TRP A 361 3.39 -11.95 -13.88
C TRP A 361 4.03 -13.14 -14.57
N ALA A 362 3.86 -13.30 -15.89
CA ALA A 362 4.55 -14.34 -16.65
C ALA A 362 6.09 -14.22 -16.50
N THR A 363 6.60 -13.00 -16.61
CA THR A 363 8.03 -12.68 -16.45
C THR A 363 8.51 -12.95 -15.03
N ALA A 364 7.75 -12.50 -14.01
CA ALA A 364 8.09 -12.69 -12.61
C ALA A 364 8.14 -14.18 -12.22
N ILE A 365 7.16 -14.97 -12.66
CA ILE A 365 7.10 -16.43 -12.45
C ILE A 365 8.29 -17.13 -13.09
N TYR A 366 8.62 -16.76 -14.33
CA TYR A 366 9.76 -17.32 -15.05
C TYR A 366 11.07 -17.06 -14.31
N PHE A 367 11.35 -15.80 -13.94
CA PHE A 367 12.58 -15.45 -13.21
C PHE A 367 12.62 -15.99 -11.78
N ALA A 368 11.47 -16.27 -11.17
CA ALA A 368 11.40 -16.96 -9.89
C ALA A 368 11.74 -18.46 -9.99
N GLY A 369 11.93 -19.00 -11.21
CA GLY A 369 12.18 -20.43 -11.44
C GLY A 369 10.95 -21.31 -11.25
N ALA A 370 9.75 -20.72 -11.16
CA ALA A 370 8.49 -21.43 -10.94
C ALA A 370 7.80 -21.86 -12.24
N ALA A 371 8.34 -21.49 -13.41
CA ALA A 371 7.73 -21.78 -14.70
C ALA A 371 7.50 -23.28 -14.94
N HIS A 372 8.48 -24.13 -14.62
CA HIS A 372 8.36 -25.57 -14.86
C HIS A 372 7.25 -26.19 -14.01
N GLU A 373 7.16 -25.82 -12.73
CA GLU A 373 6.12 -26.30 -11.83
C GLU A 373 4.73 -25.88 -12.31
N ILE A 374 4.57 -24.64 -12.78
CA ILE A 374 3.30 -24.15 -13.32
C ILE A 374 2.93 -24.84 -14.63
N LEU A 375 3.91 -25.10 -15.52
CA LEU A 375 3.67 -25.79 -16.79
C LEU A 375 3.23 -27.25 -16.62
N GLU A 376 3.63 -27.91 -15.53
CA GLU A 376 3.18 -29.27 -15.21
C GLU A 376 1.76 -29.31 -14.62
N LYS A 377 1.31 -28.20 -14.03
CA LYS A 377 -0.02 -28.08 -13.45
C LYS A 377 -1.01 -27.59 -14.51
N ASN A 378 -1.92 -28.45 -14.94
CA ASN A 378 -2.98 -28.13 -15.90
C ASN A 378 -4.13 -27.25 -15.33
N GLU A 379 -3.86 -26.46 -14.30
CA GLU A 379 -4.85 -25.63 -13.63
C GLU A 379 -4.74 -24.14 -14.01
N TYR A 380 -3.69 -23.73 -14.71
CA TYR A 380 -3.44 -22.33 -15.05
C TYR A 380 -4.01 -21.92 -16.40
N HIS A 381 -4.36 -20.65 -16.53
CA HIS A 381 -4.90 -20.06 -17.75
C HIS A 381 -3.99 -20.29 -18.97
N LEU A 382 -4.59 -20.66 -20.11
CA LEU A 382 -3.84 -21.06 -21.31
C LEU A 382 -2.88 -19.99 -21.82
N SER A 383 -3.25 -18.70 -21.73
CA SER A 383 -2.37 -17.61 -22.14
C SER A 383 -1.12 -17.53 -21.26
N LEU A 384 -1.23 -17.76 -19.94
CA LEU A 384 -0.06 -17.79 -19.06
C LEU A 384 0.86 -18.95 -19.46
N LEU A 385 0.30 -20.14 -19.68
CA LEU A 385 1.07 -21.31 -20.12
C LEU A 385 1.78 -21.06 -21.47
N GLY A 386 1.12 -20.36 -22.40
CA GLY A 386 1.71 -19.93 -23.67
C GLY A 386 2.91 -19.00 -23.45
N MET A 387 2.74 -17.93 -22.67
CA MET A 387 3.80 -16.97 -22.37
C MET A 387 5.00 -17.61 -21.66
N LEU A 388 4.77 -18.54 -20.74
CA LEU A 388 5.84 -19.26 -20.05
C LEU A 388 6.62 -20.21 -20.98
N LYS A 389 5.95 -20.84 -21.95
CA LYS A 389 6.61 -21.67 -22.98
C LYS A 389 7.48 -20.81 -23.88
N GLU A 390 7.00 -19.63 -24.29
CA GLU A 390 7.76 -18.68 -25.10
C GLU A 390 9.01 -18.19 -24.36
N LEU A 391 8.87 -17.79 -23.10
CA LEU A 391 10.00 -17.36 -22.27
C LEU A 391 11.02 -18.47 -22.02
N SER A 392 10.58 -19.74 -21.97
CA SER A 392 11.47 -20.90 -21.80
C SER A 392 12.20 -21.32 -23.07
N ALA A 393 11.78 -20.80 -24.23
CA ALA A 393 12.44 -21.06 -25.52
C ALA A 393 13.53 -20.02 -25.86
N LEU A 394 13.58 -18.90 -25.14
CA LEU A 394 14.63 -17.88 -25.19
C LEU A 394 15.85 -18.33 -24.38
#